data_AF-A0A925UDR4-F1
#
_entry.id   AF-A0A925UDR4-F1
#
_cell.length_a   1.000
_cell.length_b   1.000
_cell.length_c   1.000
_cell.angle_alpha   90.00
_cell.angle_beta   90.00
_cell.angle_gamma   90.00
#
_symmetry.space_group_name_H-M   'P 1'
#
loop_
_entity.id
_entity.type
_entity.pdbx_description
1 polymer ?
#
loop_
_entity_poly.entity_id
_entity_poly.type
_entity_poly.pdbx_seq_one_letter_code
_entity_poly.pdbx_strand_id
1 'polypeptide(L)'
;MSFVKKPSPSWSSWSYPIIAFVFNYILYKSFPAASSSDVIAALFTIPFIAIVSVILTFIHKRLKKGNHRTVFFQIFGSIFILLFSIGLFVSDEDNKPAFVIKRMRAIENGYVPISLNDYFLDRHPPNLEKIVAAEKKFYKQLTDTAYAIWVSSRKIDGRYIKTYGIMFTGNGDPITTNPNLKIEKKVKDGFNFIEIINNDTLRFTVNRHTENNIDTSTVYPNGPVLDAWVHQIERDNNVDNKFWAYGLFHYFL
;
A
#
# COMPACT_ATOMS: atom_id res chain seq x y z
N MET A 1 -8.20 52.86 -36.35
CA MET A 1 -7.88 52.18 -35.06
C MET A 1 -7.59 50.71 -35.34
N SER A 2 -6.31 50.30 -35.31
CA SER A 2 -5.98 48.87 -35.33
C SER A 2 -6.15 48.33 -33.91
N PHE A 3 -7.07 47.37 -33.74
CA PHE A 3 -7.14 46.62 -32.51
C PHE A 3 -5.91 45.70 -32.47
N VAL A 4 -4.89 46.12 -31.72
CA VAL A 4 -3.77 45.24 -31.35
C VAL A 4 -4.37 44.08 -30.54
N LYS A 5 -4.55 42.94 -31.20
CA LYS A 5 -4.94 41.68 -30.56
C LYS A 5 -3.85 41.37 -29.53
N LYS A 6 -4.14 41.59 -28.24
CA LYS A 6 -3.27 41.09 -27.16
C LYS A 6 -3.04 39.60 -27.42
N PRO A 7 -1.78 39.13 -27.48
CA PRO A 7 -1.53 37.69 -27.60
C PRO A 7 -2.19 37.01 -26.41
N SER A 8 -3.14 36.12 -26.68
CA SER A 8 -3.68 35.25 -25.63
C SER A 8 -2.50 34.50 -25.01
N PRO A 9 -2.42 34.36 -23.68
CA PRO A 9 -1.35 33.60 -23.04
C PRO A 9 -1.42 32.16 -23.56
N SER A 10 -0.61 31.85 -24.57
CA SER A 10 -0.57 30.53 -25.18
C SER A 10 0.57 29.79 -24.50
N TRP A 11 0.22 28.83 -23.65
CA TRP A 11 1.19 27.94 -23.05
C TRP A 11 1.94 27.16 -24.14
N SER A 12 3.18 26.75 -23.86
CA SER A 12 4.00 26.01 -24.81
C SER A 12 3.28 24.75 -25.30
N SER A 13 3.36 24.44 -26.60
CA SER A 13 2.83 23.18 -27.16
C SER A 13 3.52 21.95 -26.56
N TRP A 14 4.67 22.14 -25.91
CA TRP A 14 5.40 21.11 -25.17
C TRP A 14 4.80 20.81 -23.79
N SER A 15 3.64 21.40 -23.44
CA SER A 15 2.98 21.09 -22.18
C SER A 15 2.59 19.62 -22.08
N TYR A 16 2.15 18.96 -23.17
CA TYR A 16 1.68 17.56 -23.07
C TYR A 16 2.79 16.58 -22.71
N PRO A 17 3.98 16.57 -23.36
CA PRO A 17 5.05 15.67 -22.96
C PRO A 17 5.59 15.97 -21.56
N ILE A 18 5.67 17.24 -21.17
CA ILE A 18 6.10 17.63 -19.81
C ILE A 18 5.11 17.10 -18.78
N ILE A 19 3.81 17.33 -18.99
CA ILE A 19 2.73 16.83 -18.11
C ILE A 19 2.77 15.30 -18.07
N ALA A 20 2.86 14.64 -19.22
CA ALA A 20 2.96 13.19 -19.30
C ALA A 20 4.14 12.66 -18.47
N PHE A 21 5.33 13.21 -18.66
CA PHE A 21 6.52 12.78 -17.94
C PHE A 21 6.40 12.99 -16.43
N VAL A 22 6.09 14.23 -16.00
CA VAL A 22 6.01 14.58 -14.57
C VAL A 22 4.90 13.80 -13.88
N PHE A 23 3.72 13.70 -14.50
CA PHE A 23 2.58 13.02 -13.89
C PHE A 23 2.78 11.50 -13.80
N ASN A 24 3.35 10.87 -14.83
CA ASN A 24 3.66 9.44 -14.75
C ASN A 24 4.71 9.19 -13.66
N TYR A 25 5.75 10.03 -13.57
CA TYR A 25 6.72 9.94 -12.48
C TYR A 25 6.03 10.01 -11.10
N ILE A 26 5.11 10.96 -10.92
CA ILE A 26 4.32 11.09 -9.69
C ILE A 26 3.51 9.81 -9.44
N LEU A 27 2.80 9.27 -10.44
CA LEU A 27 2.00 8.05 -10.31
C LEU A 27 2.84 6.86 -9.83
N TYR A 28 3.96 6.57 -10.48
CA TYR A 28 4.85 5.45 -10.11
C TYR A 28 5.54 5.65 -8.76
N LYS A 29 5.73 6.89 -8.32
CA LYS A 29 6.21 7.20 -6.96
C LYS A 29 5.11 7.21 -5.92
N SER A 30 3.84 7.23 -6.31
CA SER A 30 2.70 7.36 -5.42
C SER A 30 1.99 6.05 -5.14
N PHE A 31 2.04 5.10 -6.07
CA PHE A 31 1.28 3.86 -5.98
C PHE A 31 2.16 2.64 -6.28
N PRO A 32 1.94 1.51 -5.58
CA PRO A 32 2.57 0.24 -5.93
C PRO A 32 2.13 -0.20 -7.34
N ALA A 33 3.12 -0.53 -8.17
CA ALA A 33 2.89 -1.17 -9.45
C ALA A 33 2.52 -2.65 -9.26
N ALA A 34 1.89 -3.24 -10.28
CA ALA A 34 1.53 -4.65 -10.29
C ALA A 34 2.75 -5.58 -10.12
N SER A 35 2.48 -6.82 -9.68
CA SER A 35 3.52 -7.83 -9.45
C SER A 35 4.29 -8.24 -10.72
N SER A 36 5.37 -9.01 -10.57
CA SER A 36 6.42 -9.27 -11.58
C SER A 36 5.96 -9.75 -12.96
N SER A 37 4.76 -10.34 -13.11
CA SER A 37 4.20 -10.72 -14.43
C SER A 37 3.78 -9.53 -15.29
N ASP A 38 3.48 -8.39 -14.66
CA ASP A 38 2.85 -7.23 -15.30
C ASP A 38 3.87 -6.11 -15.58
N VAL A 39 5.14 -6.35 -15.23
CA VAL A 39 6.27 -5.45 -15.49
C VAL A 39 6.44 -5.17 -16.98
N ILE A 40 6.11 -6.15 -17.84
CA ILE A 40 6.15 -5.97 -19.29
C ILE A 40 5.08 -4.97 -19.75
N ALA A 41 3.86 -5.05 -19.22
CA ALA A 41 2.81 -4.09 -19.53
C ALA A 41 3.21 -2.69 -19.04
N ALA A 42 3.76 -2.58 -17.82
CA ALA A 42 4.27 -1.31 -17.29
C ALA A 42 5.35 -0.70 -18.20
N LEU A 43 6.25 -1.53 -18.75
CA LEU A 43 7.31 -1.10 -19.67
C LEU A 43 6.78 -0.44 -20.95
N PHE A 44 5.61 -0.87 -21.46
CA PHE A 44 5.02 -0.35 -22.70
C PHE A 44 4.12 0.88 -22.50
N THR A 45 3.58 1.08 -21.29
CA THR A 45 2.67 2.20 -21.03
C THR A 45 3.36 3.56 -21.10
N ILE A 46 4.57 3.69 -20.55
CA ILE A 46 5.33 4.95 -20.59
C ILE A 46 5.66 5.37 -22.04
N PRO A 47 6.25 4.50 -22.91
CA PRO A 47 6.45 4.82 -24.32
C PRO A 47 5.15 5.18 -25.05
N PHE A 48 4.05 4.48 -24.77
CA PHE A 48 2.79 4.72 -25.44
C PHE A 48 2.19 6.09 -25.08
N ILE A 49 2.21 6.46 -23.80
CA ILE A 49 1.79 7.80 -23.34
C ILE A 49 2.70 8.88 -23.96
N ALA A 50 4.01 8.62 -24.05
CA ALA A 50 4.95 9.54 -24.68
C ALA A 50 4.59 9.78 -26.16
N ILE A 51 4.33 8.72 -26.94
CA ILE A 51 3.92 8.82 -28.35
C ILE A 51 2.63 9.65 -28.47
N VAL A 52 1.61 9.34 -27.67
CA VAL A 52 0.33 10.08 -27.68
C VAL A 52 0.54 11.56 -27.34
N SER A 53 1.40 11.87 -26.37
CA SER A 53 1.73 13.26 -26.00
C SER A 53 2.43 14.04 -27.13
N VAL A 54 3.28 13.37 -27.92
CA VAL A 54 3.95 13.95 -29.09
C VAL A 54 2.95 14.18 -30.22
N ILE A 55 2.00 13.26 -30.45
CA ILE A 55 0.93 13.42 -31.44
C ILE A 55 0.08 14.65 -31.11
N LEU A 56 -0.35 14.82 -29.85
CA LEU A 56 -1.09 16.01 -29.40
C LEU A 56 -0.28 17.29 -29.61
N THR A 57 1.03 17.26 -29.34
CA THR A 57 1.94 18.38 -29.60
C THR A 57 1.94 18.78 -31.08
N PHE A 58 1.99 17.79 -31.99
CA PHE A 58 1.99 18.05 -33.43
C PHE A 58 0.65 18.66 -33.89
N ILE A 59 -0.47 18.10 -33.43
CA ILE A 59 -1.82 18.63 -33.73
C ILE A 59 -1.94 20.07 -33.21
N HIS A 60 -1.50 20.34 -31.98
CA HIS A 60 -1.51 21.68 -31.40
C HIS A 60 -0.69 22.67 -32.24
N LYS A 61 0.54 22.31 -32.64
CA LYS A 61 1.38 23.14 -33.50
C LYS A 61 0.71 23.45 -34.84
N ARG A 62 0.05 22.47 -35.45
CA ARG A 62 -0.68 22.66 -36.71
C ARG A 62 -1.87 23.60 -36.56
N LEU A 63 -2.68 23.44 -35.50
CA LEU A 63 -3.80 24.32 -35.20
C LEU A 63 -3.35 25.77 -34.92
N LYS A 64 -2.22 25.93 -34.21
CA LYS A 64 -1.63 27.25 -33.95
C LYS A 64 -1.14 27.92 -35.24
N LYS A 65 -0.51 27.16 -36.15
CA LYS A 65 -0.08 27.65 -37.47
C LYS A 65 -1.28 28.09 -38.32
N GLY A 66 -2.43 27.45 -38.17
CA GLY A 66 -3.70 27.84 -38.79
C GLY A 66 -4.41 29.04 -38.15
N ASN A 67 -3.78 29.75 -37.20
CA ASN A 67 -4.38 30.88 -36.47
C ASN A 67 -5.67 30.55 -35.68
N HIS A 68 -5.93 29.28 -35.36
CA HIS A 68 -7.04 28.90 -34.49
C HIS A 68 -6.73 29.19 -33.01
N ARG A 69 -7.77 29.49 -32.21
CA ARG A 69 -7.64 29.56 -30.76
C ARG A 69 -7.45 28.14 -30.20
N THR A 70 -6.31 27.88 -29.57
CA THR A 70 -5.92 26.53 -29.12
C THR A 70 -5.99 26.32 -27.60
N VAL A 71 -6.44 27.32 -26.84
CA VAL A 71 -6.50 27.24 -25.36
C VAL A 71 -7.35 26.06 -24.90
N PHE A 72 -8.56 25.89 -25.45
CA PHE A 72 -9.42 24.75 -25.10
C PHE A 72 -8.81 23.41 -25.51
N PHE A 73 -8.23 23.33 -26.72
CA PHE A 73 -7.52 22.13 -27.16
C PHE A 73 -6.41 21.74 -26.19
N GLN A 74 -5.68 22.73 -25.67
CA GLN A 74 -4.62 22.50 -24.71
C GLN A 74 -5.12 22.02 -23.35
N ILE A 75 -6.21 22.61 -22.84
CA ILE A 75 -6.84 22.15 -21.59
C ILE A 75 -7.33 20.70 -21.75
N PHE A 76 -8.11 20.43 -22.79
CA PHE A 76 -8.65 19.09 -23.04
C PHE A 76 -7.55 18.07 -23.32
N GLY A 77 -6.53 18.41 -24.09
CA GLY A 77 -5.39 17.54 -24.35
C GLY A 77 -4.58 17.24 -23.08
N SER A 78 -4.44 18.22 -22.17
CA SER A 78 -3.77 18.01 -20.89
C SER A 78 -4.59 17.09 -19.98
N ILE A 79 -5.90 17.34 -19.84
CA ILE A 79 -6.82 16.47 -19.09
C ILE A 79 -6.82 15.05 -19.66
N PHE A 80 -6.84 14.92 -21.00
CA PHE A 80 -6.78 13.64 -21.68
C PHE A 80 -5.50 12.89 -21.32
N ILE A 81 -4.32 13.53 -21.37
CA ILE A 81 -3.06 12.89 -20.98
C ILE A 81 -3.08 12.42 -19.52
N LEU A 82 -3.64 13.21 -18.60
CA LEU A 82 -3.77 12.81 -17.20
C LEU A 82 -4.66 11.57 -17.04
N LEU A 83 -5.88 11.62 -17.59
CA LEU A 83 -6.83 10.50 -17.52
C LEU A 83 -6.28 9.25 -18.21
N PHE A 84 -5.64 9.43 -19.36
CA PHE A 84 -5.01 8.34 -20.10
C PHE A 84 -3.87 7.71 -19.32
N SER A 85 -3.05 8.51 -18.63
CA SER A 85 -1.97 8.00 -17.78
C SER A 85 -2.51 7.22 -16.58
N ILE A 86 -3.61 7.69 -15.95
CA ILE A 86 -4.29 6.95 -14.87
C ILE A 86 -4.87 5.63 -15.41
N GLY A 87 -5.52 5.67 -16.57
CA GLY A 87 -6.18 4.50 -17.16
C GLY A 87 -5.20 3.42 -17.63
N LEU A 88 -3.99 3.82 -18.04
CA LEU A 88 -2.93 2.92 -18.45
C LEU A 88 -1.97 2.54 -17.33
N PHE A 89 -2.13 3.08 -16.12
CA PHE A 89 -1.28 2.72 -15.00
C PHE A 89 -1.45 1.24 -14.66
N VAL A 90 -0.36 0.48 -14.74
CA VAL A 90 -0.38 -0.97 -14.49
C VAL A 90 -0.28 -1.23 -12.99
N SER A 91 -1.40 -1.63 -12.42
CA SER A 91 -1.55 -2.03 -11.02
C SER A 91 -2.48 -3.22 -10.95
N ASP A 92 -2.37 -4.01 -9.88
CA ASP A 92 -3.38 -5.04 -9.58
C ASP A 92 -4.77 -4.39 -9.51
N GLU A 93 -5.84 -5.16 -9.77
CA GLU A 93 -7.20 -4.60 -9.88
C GLU A 93 -7.61 -3.81 -8.62
N ASP A 94 -7.26 -4.33 -7.45
CA ASP A 94 -7.52 -3.71 -6.16
C ASP A 94 -6.55 -2.56 -5.82
N ASN A 95 -5.56 -2.29 -6.67
CA ASN A 95 -4.50 -1.33 -6.40
C ASN A 95 -4.45 -0.16 -7.38
N LYS A 96 -5.49 0.01 -8.21
CA LYS A 96 -5.58 1.18 -9.10
C LYS A 96 -5.64 2.47 -8.26
N PRO A 97 -5.01 3.57 -8.71
CA PRO A 97 -4.95 4.83 -7.98
C PRO A 97 -6.31 5.32 -7.46
N ALA A 98 -7.38 5.16 -8.26
CA ALA A 98 -8.72 5.56 -7.86
C ALA A 98 -9.28 4.74 -6.68
N PHE A 99 -9.00 3.43 -6.63
CA PHE A 99 -9.42 2.57 -5.52
C PHE A 99 -8.62 2.84 -4.26
N VAL A 100 -7.30 3.05 -4.38
CA VAL A 100 -6.43 3.47 -3.28
C VAL A 100 -6.94 4.78 -2.66
N ILE A 101 -7.15 5.82 -3.48
CA ILE A 101 -7.67 7.12 -3.00
C ILE A 101 -9.04 6.96 -2.32
N LYS A 102 -9.93 6.12 -2.88
CA LYS A 102 -11.24 5.85 -2.29
C LYS A 102 -11.11 5.17 -0.93
N ARG A 103 -10.20 4.20 -0.78
CA ARG A 103 -9.93 3.54 0.50
C ARG A 103 -9.29 4.49 1.51
N MET A 104 -8.29 5.28 1.11
CA MET A 104 -7.69 6.31 1.95
C MET A 104 -8.78 7.22 2.56
N ARG A 105 -9.68 7.74 1.74
CA ARG A 105 -10.79 8.57 2.21
C ARG A 105 -11.77 7.83 3.12
N ALA A 106 -12.05 6.56 2.85
CA ALA A 106 -12.89 5.74 3.72
C ALA A 106 -12.24 5.51 5.10
N ILE A 107 -10.93 5.27 5.13
CA ILE A 107 -10.14 5.12 6.36
C ILE A 107 -10.04 6.44 7.13
N GLU A 108 -9.85 7.57 6.46
CA GLU A 108 -9.88 8.90 7.07
C GLU A 108 -11.21 9.16 7.79
N ASN A 109 -12.34 8.93 7.11
CA ASN A 109 -13.67 9.05 7.72
C ASN A 109 -13.91 8.03 8.84
N GLY A 110 -13.26 6.87 8.75
CA GLY A 110 -13.33 5.75 9.69
C GLY A 110 -12.12 5.64 10.62
N TYR A 111 -11.43 6.74 10.94
CA TYR A 111 -10.17 6.69 11.67
C TYR A 111 -10.32 6.30 13.14
N VAL A 112 -11.45 6.68 13.77
CA VAL A 112 -11.76 6.38 15.17
C VAL A 112 -11.80 4.87 15.48
N PRO A 113 -12.46 4.01 14.69
CA PRO A 113 -12.47 2.56 14.94
C PRO A 113 -11.16 1.83 14.57
N ILE A 114 -10.15 2.50 14.02
CA ILE A 114 -8.84 1.86 13.76
C ILE A 114 -8.23 1.37 15.06
N SER A 115 -7.82 0.10 15.07
CA SER A 115 -7.28 -0.61 16.22
C SER A 115 -5.78 -0.89 16.06
N LEU A 116 -5.08 -1.12 17.16
CA LEU A 116 -3.66 -1.47 17.12
C LEU A 116 -3.42 -2.76 16.32
N ASN A 117 -4.38 -3.67 16.34
CA ASN A 117 -4.32 -4.92 15.60
C ASN A 117 -4.25 -4.72 14.08
N ASP A 118 -4.76 -3.60 13.58
CA ASP A 118 -4.75 -3.29 12.15
C ASP A 118 -3.36 -3.03 11.59
N TYR A 119 -2.39 -2.69 12.45
CA TYR A 119 -0.98 -2.56 12.09
C TYR A 119 -0.33 -3.91 11.70
N PHE A 120 -0.89 -5.01 12.22
CA PHE A 120 -0.34 -6.37 12.04
C PHE A 120 -1.00 -7.16 10.90
N LEU A 121 -1.88 -6.50 10.14
CA LEU A 121 -2.46 -7.09 8.94
C LEU A 121 -1.38 -7.44 7.92
N ASP A 122 -1.67 -8.44 7.09
CA ASP A 122 -0.84 -8.76 5.95
C ASP A 122 -0.75 -7.56 5.00
N ARG A 123 0.45 -7.32 4.46
CA ARG A 123 0.77 -6.17 3.61
C ARG A 123 0.22 -6.31 2.18
N HIS A 124 -0.92 -6.96 2.04
CA HIS A 124 -1.65 -7.06 0.79
C HIS A 124 -2.32 -5.70 0.49
N PRO A 125 -2.43 -5.29 -0.79
CA PRO A 125 -2.93 -3.98 -1.21
C PRO A 125 -4.17 -3.42 -0.49
N PRO A 126 -5.24 -4.20 -0.22
CA PRO A 126 -6.45 -3.67 0.41
C PRO A 126 -6.26 -3.26 1.88
N ASN A 127 -5.19 -3.73 2.54
CA ASN A 127 -4.92 -3.47 3.95
C ASN A 127 -3.95 -2.30 4.16
N LEU A 128 -3.25 -1.85 3.11
CA LEU A 128 -2.14 -0.91 3.24
C LEU A 128 -2.57 0.42 3.87
N GLU A 129 -3.71 0.97 3.46
CA GLU A 129 -4.21 2.23 4.02
C GLU A 129 -4.58 2.07 5.50
N LYS A 130 -5.10 0.90 5.88
CA LYS A 130 -5.46 0.59 7.27
C LYS A 130 -4.22 0.44 8.15
N ILE A 131 -3.18 -0.21 7.64
CA ILE A 131 -1.88 -0.36 8.31
C ILE A 131 -1.25 1.02 8.55
N VAL A 132 -1.21 1.89 7.53
CA VAL A 132 -0.67 3.26 7.65
C VAL A 132 -1.44 4.08 8.69
N ALA A 133 -2.78 3.96 8.70
CA ALA A 133 -3.60 4.64 9.70
C ALA A 133 -3.35 4.13 11.12
N ALA A 134 -3.21 2.82 11.29
CA ALA A 134 -2.91 2.20 12.59
C ALA A 134 -1.51 2.60 13.07
N GLU A 135 -0.53 2.61 12.18
CA GLU A 135 0.83 3.09 12.47
C GLU A 135 0.81 4.52 13.01
N LYS A 136 0.16 5.45 12.30
CA LYS A 136 0.03 6.84 12.73
C LYS A 136 -0.60 6.95 14.12
N LYS A 137 -1.70 6.23 14.32
CA LYS A 137 -2.53 6.33 15.54
C LYS A 137 -1.80 5.78 16.77
N PHE A 138 -1.09 4.67 16.59
CA PHE A 138 -0.46 3.92 17.67
C PHE A 138 1.05 4.02 17.69
N TYR A 139 1.66 4.96 16.95
CA TYR A 139 3.12 5.12 16.82
C TYR A 139 3.89 5.06 18.16
N LYS A 140 3.32 5.61 19.24
CA LYS A 140 3.94 5.61 20.58
C LYS A 140 3.87 4.26 21.30
N GLN A 141 2.96 3.38 20.90
CA GLN A 141 2.78 2.04 21.46
C GLN A 141 3.57 0.99 20.69
N LEU A 142 3.95 1.28 19.44
CA LEU A 142 4.73 0.38 18.60
C LEU A 142 6.18 0.30 19.08
N THR A 143 6.67 -0.94 19.21
CA THR A 143 8.05 -1.25 19.59
C THR A 143 8.91 -1.49 18.36
N ASP A 144 10.23 -1.36 18.50
CA ASP A 144 11.18 -1.59 17.39
C ASP A 144 11.21 -3.04 16.91
N THR A 145 10.90 -3.99 17.81
CA THR A 145 10.78 -5.41 17.49
C THR A 145 9.33 -5.82 17.64
N ALA A 146 8.69 -6.15 16.51
CA ALA A 146 7.30 -6.56 16.46
C ALA A 146 7.12 -7.68 15.42
N TYR A 147 6.15 -8.55 15.66
CA TYR A 147 5.81 -9.69 14.81
C TYR A 147 4.31 -9.71 14.54
N ALA A 148 3.93 -9.92 13.30
CA ALA A 148 2.57 -10.27 12.92
C ALA A 148 2.39 -11.79 12.97
N ILE A 149 1.28 -12.22 13.57
CA ILE A 149 0.87 -13.61 13.69
C ILE A 149 -0.38 -13.79 12.85
N TRP A 150 -0.30 -14.59 11.79
CA TRP A 150 -1.44 -14.92 10.95
C TRP A 150 -1.81 -16.38 11.14
N VAL A 151 -3.00 -16.60 11.68
CA VAL A 151 -3.52 -17.94 11.96
C VAL A 151 -4.47 -18.33 10.84
N SER A 152 -4.21 -19.45 10.19
CA SER A 152 -5.08 -20.04 9.18
C SER A 152 -5.59 -21.41 9.63
N SER A 153 -6.71 -21.81 9.05
CA SER A 153 -7.25 -23.17 9.22
C SER A 153 -7.03 -23.96 7.95
N ARG A 154 -6.41 -25.15 8.03
CA ARG A 154 -6.30 -26.04 6.87
C ARG A 154 -7.65 -26.53 6.34
N LYS A 155 -8.73 -26.41 7.13
CA LYS A 155 -10.10 -26.72 6.67
C LYS A 155 -10.70 -25.61 5.81
N ILE A 156 -10.19 -24.38 5.90
CA ILE A 156 -10.71 -23.20 5.21
C ILE A 156 -9.63 -22.66 4.28
N ASP A 157 -9.22 -23.50 3.32
CA ASP A 157 -8.43 -23.17 2.13
C ASP A 157 -7.49 -21.95 2.26
N GLY A 158 -6.52 -22.04 3.17
CA GLY A 158 -5.45 -21.05 3.32
C GLY A 158 -5.86 -19.65 3.83
N ARG A 159 -7.14 -19.37 4.11
CA ARG A 159 -7.57 -18.06 4.60
C ARG A 159 -7.22 -17.87 6.07
N TYR A 160 -6.72 -16.67 6.40
CA TYR A 160 -6.47 -16.29 7.79
C TYR A 160 -7.80 -16.14 8.53
N ILE A 161 -7.94 -16.87 9.63
CA ILE A 161 -9.09 -16.79 10.54
C ILE A 161 -8.85 -15.76 11.64
N LYS A 162 -7.58 -15.44 11.91
CA LYS A 162 -7.19 -14.48 12.94
C LYS A 162 -5.82 -13.88 12.64
N THR A 163 -5.67 -12.60 12.93
CA THR A 163 -4.41 -11.88 12.85
C THR A 163 -4.19 -11.12 14.15
N TYR A 164 -2.98 -11.16 14.70
CA TYR A 164 -2.61 -10.34 15.85
C TYR A 164 -1.11 -10.03 15.91
N GLY A 165 -0.74 -9.09 16.77
CA GLY A 165 0.63 -8.63 16.95
C GLY A 165 1.26 -9.11 18.24
N ILE A 166 2.57 -9.38 18.18
CA ILE A 166 3.44 -9.56 19.33
C ILE A 166 4.53 -8.49 19.25
N MET A 167 4.72 -7.73 20.32
CA MET A 167 5.65 -6.61 20.42
C MET A 167 6.59 -6.84 21.60
N PHE A 168 7.89 -6.59 21.43
CA PHE A 168 8.86 -6.72 22.51
C PHE A 168 9.23 -5.35 23.07
N THR A 169 9.00 -5.15 24.37
CA THR A 169 9.39 -3.93 25.08
C THR A 169 10.92 -3.80 25.17
N GLY A 170 11.41 -2.61 25.55
CA GLY A 170 12.85 -2.38 25.76
C GLY A 170 13.48 -3.40 26.73
N ASN A 171 12.72 -3.83 27.73
CA ASN A 171 13.13 -4.81 28.74
C ASN A 171 13.13 -6.26 28.23
N GLY A 172 12.64 -6.50 27.00
CA GLY A 172 12.58 -7.81 26.38
C GLY A 172 11.31 -8.62 26.68
N ASP A 173 10.38 -8.08 27.45
CA ASP A 173 9.10 -8.75 27.71
C ASP A 173 8.12 -8.52 26.54
N PRO A 174 7.44 -9.59 26.07
CA PRO A 174 6.46 -9.49 24.99
C PRO A 174 5.11 -8.96 25.49
N ILE A 175 4.49 -8.16 24.64
CA ILE A 175 3.10 -7.67 24.74
C ILE A 175 2.37 -8.17 23.50
N THR A 176 1.09 -8.54 23.65
CA THR A 176 0.26 -9.05 22.55
C THR A 176 -1.00 -8.22 22.38
N THR A 177 -1.47 -8.07 21.15
CA THR A 177 -2.79 -7.48 20.87
C THR A 177 -3.94 -8.47 21.08
N ASN A 178 -3.62 -9.77 21.25
CA ASN A 178 -4.60 -10.82 21.50
C ASN A 178 -4.68 -11.15 23.00
N PRO A 179 -5.77 -10.77 23.70
CA PRO A 179 -5.89 -10.96 25.14
C PRO A 179 -6.00 -12.44 25.56
N ASN A 180 -6.35 -13.33 24.63
CA ASN A 180 -6.50 -14.76 24.90
C ASN A 180 -5.18 -15.55 24.76
N LEU A 181 -4.09 -14.88 24.38
CA LEU A 181 -2.80 -15.51 24.17
C LEU A 181 -2.04 -15.61 25.50
N LYS A 182 -1.83 -16.83 25.98
CA LYS A 182 -0.98 -17.09 27.16
C LYS A 182 0.49 -17.05 26.74
N ILE A 183 1.31 -16.36 27.53
CA ILE A 183 2.74 -16.20 27.30
C ILE A 183 3.52 -16.94 28.39
N GLU A 184 4.44 -17.82 28.00
CA GLU A 184 5.31 -18.56 28.91
C GLU A 184 6.78 -18.34 28.52
N LYS A 185 7.59 -17.83 29.46
CA LYS A 185 9.02 -17.61 29.23
C LYS A 185 9.76 -18.95 29.14
N LYS A 186 10.56 -19.12 28.08
CA LYS A 186 11.47 -20.26 27.88
C LYS A 186 12.91 -19.88 28.28
N VAL A 187 13.77 -20.88 28.39
CA VAL A 187 15.22 -20.68 28.59
C VAL A 187 15.82 -20.09 27.30
N LYS A 188 16.71 -19.08 27.42
CA LYS A 188 17.39 -18.35 26.31
C LYS A 188 16.52 -17.37 25.50
N ASP A 189 15.76 -16.49 26.19
CA ASP A 189 14.99 -15.37 25.59
C ASP A 189 13.92 -15.76 24.54
N GLY A 190 13.56 -17.04 24.49
CA GLY A 190 12.40 -17.53 23.76
C GLY A 190 11.13 -17.39 24.60
N PHE A 191 10.01 -17.13 23.94
CA PHE A 191 8.69 -17.10 24.56
C PHE A 191 7.78 -18.09 23.84
N ASN A 192 7.14 -18.96 24.61
CA ASN A 192 6.07 -19.82 24.13
C ASN A 192 4.76 -19.03 24.20
N PHE A 193 4.02 -19.04 23.10
CA PHE A 193 2.69 -18.46 23.00
C PHE A 193 1.68 -19.58 22.82
N ILE A 194 0.60 -19.56 23.60
CA ILE A 194 -0.41 -20.60 23.64
C ILE A 194 -1.79 -19.97 23.56
N GLU A 195 -2.60 -20.42 22.61
CA GLU A 195 -3.99 -19.98 22.45
C GLU A 195 -4.91 -21.18 22.27
N ILE A 196 -6.10 -21.12 22.87
CA ILE A 196 -7.14 -22.12 22.66
C ILE A 196 -8.18 -21.53 21.70
N ILE A 197 -8.35 -22.15 20.53
CA ILE A 197 -9.30 -21.74 19.49
C ILE A 197 -10.20 -22.93 19.18
N ASN A 198 -11.50 -22.84 19.44
CA ASN A 198 -12.48 -23.89 19.14
C ASN A 198 -12.08 -25.30 19.67
N ASN A 199 -11.55 -25.36 20.90
CA ASN A 199 -10.99 -26.54 21.57
C ASN A 199 -9.65 -27.06 21.02
N ASP A 200 -9.07 -26.40 20.01
CA ASP A 200 -7.72 -26.68 19.54
C ASP A 200 -6.69 -25.78 20.25
N THR A 201 -5.52 -26.31 20.55
CA THR A 201 -4.43 -25.54 21.17
C THR A 201 -3.37 -25.18 20.14
N LEU A 202 -3.28 -23.90 19.80
CA LEU A 202 -2.19 -23.35 19.00
C LEU A 202 -1.00 -23.03 19.92
N ARG A 203 0.17 -23.60 19.63
CA ARG A 203 1.43 -23.29 20.33
C ARG A 203 2.50 -22.92 19.33
N PHE A 204 3.19 -21.82 19.56
CA PHE A 204 4.35 -21.41 18.77
C PHE A 204 5.39 -20.71 19.65
N THR A 205 6.63 -20.67 19.19
CA THR A 205 7.73 -20.00 19.90
C THR A 205 8.20 -18.80 19.08
N VAL A 206 8.40 -17.66 19.74
CA VAL A 206 9.05 -16.48 19.12
C VAL A 206 10.22 -16.06 20.01
N ASN A 207 11.33 -15.69 19.40
CA ASN A 207 12.50 -15.11 20.06
C ASN A 207 12.67 -13.68 19.55
N ARG A 208 13.01 -12.74 20.43
CA ARG A 208 13.29 -11.33 20.10
C ARG A 208 14.37 -11.15 19.03
N HIS A 209 15.35 -12.06 18.97
CA HIS A 209 16.58 -11.90 18.17
C HIS A 209 16.63 -12.73 16.90
N THR A 210 15.75 -13.72 16.75
CA THR A 210 15.80 -14.65 15.62
C THR A 210 14.39 -14.97 15.14
N GLU A 211 14.15 -14.79 13.84
CA GLU A 211 12.91 -15.17 13.16
C GLU A 211 12.66 -16.70 13.13
N ASN A 212 13.61 -17.49 13.61
CA ASN A 212 13.66 -18.92 13.33
C ASN A 212 13.39 -19.80 14.56
N ASN A 213 12.14 -20.24 14.66
CA ASN A 213 11.72 -21.65 14.65
C ASN A 213 10.30 -21.71 15.19
N ILE A 214 9.33 -21.67 14.28
CA ILE A 214 7.97 -22.07 14.59
C ILE A 214 7.98 -23.60 14.69
N ASP A 215 8.42 -24.13 15.83
CA ASP A 215 7.97 -25.46 16.25
C ASP A 215 6.49 -25.31 16.62
N THR A 216 5.62 -25.36 15.61
CA THR A 216 4.18 -25.53 15.79
C THR A 216 3.95 -26.97 16.26
N SER A 217 4.19 -27.23 17.54
CA SER A 217 3.79 -28.49 18.16
C SER A 217 2.31 -28.41 18.51
N THR A 218 1.45 -28.71 17.55
CA THR A 218 0.01 -28.76 17.77
C THR A 218 -0.35 -30.18 18.24
N VAL A 219 -0.95 -30.31 19.42
CA VAL A 219 -1.37 -31.61 19.99
C VAL A 219 -2.84 -31.83 19.67
N TYR A 220 -3.17 -32.90 18.92
CA TYR A 220 -4.53 -33.18 18.44
C TYR A 220 -5.08 -34.51 18.95
N PRO A 221 -6.32 -34.52 19.47
CA PRO A 221 -7.10 -35.75 19.57
C PRO A 221 -7.92 -36.07 18.31
N ASN A 222 -8.49 -35.09 17.56
CA ASN A 222 -9.50 -35.38 16.51
C ASN A 222 -9.58 -34.40 15.28
N GLY A 223 -8.66 -33.43 15.08
CA GLY A 223 -8.58 -32.52 13.90
C GLY A 223 -9.66 -31.40 13.81
N PRO A 224 -9.39 -30.17 13.31
CA PRO A 224 -8.45 -29.74 12.28
C PRO A 224 -7.20 -29.00 12.74
N VAL A 225 -6.35 -28.77 11.73
CA VAL A 225 -4.96 -28.35 11.78
C VAL A 225 -4.89 -26.83 11.62
N LEU A 226 -4.59 -26.11 12.70
CA LEU A 226 -4.32 -24.67 12.69
C LEU A 226 -2.83 -24.45 12.39
N ASP A 227 -2.53 -23.53 11.48
CA ASP A 227 -1.17 -23.09 11.22
C ASP A 227 -1.04 -21.61 11.62
N ALA A 228 0.11 -21.26 12.20
CA ALA A 228 0.47 -19.88 12.50
C ALA A 228 1.72 -19.49 11.72
N TRP A 229 1.62 -18.38 11.01
CA TRP A 229 2.72 -17.75 10.30
C TRP A 229 3.18 -16.55 11.13
N VAL A 230 4.47 -16.52 11.44
CA VAL A 230 5.10 -15.44 12.19
C VAL A 230 5.93 -14.64 11.21
N HIS A 231 5.62 -13.35 11.06
CA HIS A 231 6.38 -12.44 10.21
C HIS A 231 6.91 -11.28 11.03
N GLN A 232 8.22 -11.04 10.98
CA GLN A 232 8.77 -9.86 11.60
C GLN A 232 8.29 -8.59 10.86
N ILE A 233 7.89 -7.59 11.63
CA ILE A 233 7.57 -6.28 11.10
C ILE A 233 8.83 -5.42 11.19
N GLU A 234 9.34 -5.04 10.04
CA GLU A 234 10.40 -4.04 9.92
C GLU A 234 9.78 -2.65 10.04
N ARG A 235 10.04 -1.97 11.17
CA ARG A 235 9.50 -0.62 11.45
C ARG A 235 9.89 0.39 10.37
N ASP A 236 11.06 0.25 9.76
CA ASP A 236 11.55 1.21 8.76
C ASP A 236 11.01 0.94 7.35
N ASN A 237 10.37 -0.21 7.12
CA ASN A 237 9.97 -0.69 5.81
C ASN A 237 8.48 -0.40 5.50
N ASN A 238 7.99 0.78 5.87
CA ASN A 238 6.57 1.15 5.75
C ASN A 238 6.21 1.73 4.38
N VAL A 239 4.94 1.60 4.03
CA VAL A 239 4.43 1.91 2.68
C VAL A 239 4.39 3.42 2.44
N ASP A 240 4.16 4.20 3.48
CA ASP A 240 4.22 5.66 3.51
C ASP A 240 5.62 6.22 3.23
N ASN A 241 6.68 5.51 3.66
CA ASN A 241 8.06 5.85 3.30
C ASN A 241 8.42 5.48 1.86
N LYS A 242 7.76 4.48 1.29
CA LYS A 242 8.00 4.02 -0.09
C LYS A 242 7.23 4.80 -1.14
N PHE A 243 6.02 5.24 -0.80
CA PHE A 243 5.08 5.79 -1.76
C PHE A 243 4.53 7.14 -1.31
N TRP A 244 4.66 8.14 -2.18
CA TRP A 244 4.35 9.53 -1.87
C TRP A 244 2.88 9.76 -1.47
N ALA A 245 1.92 9.10 -2.13
CA ALA A 245 0.50 9.24 -1.76
C ALA A 245 0.22 8.68 -0.37
N TYR A 246 0.86 7.58 0.02
CA TYR A 246 0.73 7.03 1.38
C TYR A 246 1.40 7.94 2.42
N GLY A 247 2.54 8.56 2.10
CA GLY A 247 3.17 9.58 2.94
C GLY A 247 2.28 10.81 3.15
N LEU A 248 1.65 11.32 2.08
CA LEU A 248 0.66 12.39 2.19
C LEU A 248 -0.54 11.97 3.02
N PHE A 249 -1.07 10.77 2.79
CA PHE A 249 -2.18 10.24 3.55
C PHE A 249 -1.85 10.15 5.05
N HIS A 250 -0.69 9.59 5.41
CA HIS A 250 -0.20 9.55 6.78
C HIS A 250 -0.07 10.95 7.42
N TYR A 251 0.33 11.95 6.63
CA TYR A 251 0.43 13.33 7.11
C TYR A 251 -0.94 13.96 7.41
N PHE A 252 -1.96 13.69 6.58
CA PHE A 252 -3.30 14.27 6.73
C PHE A 252 -4.19 13.57 7.78
N LEU A 253 -3.90 12.32 8.14
CA LEU A 253 -4.48 11.66 9.31
C LEU A 253 -4.02 12.30 10.63
#